data_AF-A0A6G3WWG2-F1
#
_entry.id   AF-A0A6G3WWG2-F1
#
_cell.length_a   1.000
_cell.length_b   1.000
_cell.length_c   1.000
_cell.angle_alpha   90.00
_cell.angle_beta   90.00
_cell.angle_gamma   90.00
#
_symmetry.space_group_name_H-M   'P 1'
#
loop_
_entity.id
_entity.type
_entity.pdbx_description
1 polymer ?
#
loop_
_entity_poly.entity_id
_entity_poly.type
_entity_poly.pdbx_seq_one_letter_code
_entity_poly.pdbx_strand_id
1 'polypeptide(L)'
;VALTSFVTGVTEPIEFSFMFVAPLLYGVHAVLTGASMGITWLLGVHAGFSFSAGLIDYVVNWHLDTKPWLIIPIGACFAVVYYVV
;
A
#
# COMPACT_ATOMS: atom_id res chain seq x y z
N VAL A 1 4.24 6.37 13.89
CA VAL A 1 3.05 5.96 13.12
C VAL A 1 3.43 5.61 11.68
N ALA A 2 3.97 6.55 10.88
CA ALA A 2 4.36 6.28 9.49
C ALA A 2 5.44 5.18 9.35
N LEU A 3 6.55 5.28 10.09
CA LEU A 3 7.64 4.30 10.01
C LEU A 3 7.18 2.88 10.39
N THR A 4 6.38 2.75 11.44
CA THR A 4 5.85 1.46 11.89
C THR A 4 4.95 0.84 10.82
N SER A 5 4.00 1.60 10.26
CA SER A 5 3.13 1.12 9.20
C SER A 5 3.88 0.79 7.91
N PHE A 6 4.92 1.54 7.55
CA PHE A 6 5.77 1.24 6.39
C PHE A 6 6.55 -0.07 6.58
N VAL A 7 7.16 -0.27 7.76
CA VAL A 7 7.99 -1.45 8.01
C VAL A 7 7.15 -2.71 8.18
N THR A 8 6.06 -2.66 8.96
CA THR A 8 5.25 -3.84 9.29
C THR A 8 4.08 -4.06 8.34
N GLY A 9 3.64 -3.03 7.62
CA GLY A 9 2.46 -3.05 6.75
C GLY A 9 1.14 -2.75 7.48
N VAL A 10 1.17 -2.62 8.81
CA VAL A 10 -0.02 -2.43 9.66
C VAL A 10 -0.56 -1.01 9.49
N THR A 11 -1.74 -0.84 8.89
CA THR A 11 -2.26 0.47 8.49
C THR A 11 -3.14 1.16 9.53
N GLU A 12 -3.70 0.45 10.51
CA GLU A 12 -4.66 1.05 11.46
C GLU A 12 -4.13 2.26 12.22
N PRO A 13 -2.84 2.30 12.65
CA PRO A 13 -2.32 3.49 13.33
C PRO A 13 -2.40 4.77 12.49
N ILE A 14 -2.28 4.66 11.15
CA ILE A 14 -2.46 5.80 10.23
C ILE A 14 -3.94 6.03 9.97
N GLU A 15 -4.69 4.98 9.64
CA GLU A 15 -6.11 5.09 9.28
C GLU A 15 -6.96 5.67 10.40
N PHE A 16 -6.67 5.32 11.66
CA PHE A 16 -7.39 5.83 12.82
C PHE A 16 -7.19 7.34 13.04
N SER A 17 -6.17 7.96 12.44
CA SER A 17 -5.99 9.40 12.51
C SER A 17 -7.04 10.19 11.71
N PHE A 18 -7.70 9.57 10.73
CA PHE A 18 -8.67 10.26 9.86
C PHE A 18 -9.99 9.52 9.63
N MET A 19 -10.04 8.19 9.82
CA MET A 19 -11.21 7.35 9.53
C MET A 19 -12.51 7.85 10.18
N PHE A 20 -12.44 8.29 11.44
CA PHE A 20 -13.60 8.79 12.18
C PHE A 20 -13.84 10.30 12.03
N VAL A 21 -12.80 11.05 11.67
CA VAL A 21 -12.84 12.52 11.58
C VAL A 21 -13.30 12.97 10.18
N ALA A 22 -12.91 12.24 9.13
CA ALA A 22 -13.19 12.54 7.74
C ALA A 22 -13.66 11.28 6.97
N PRO A 23 -14.93 10.85 7.13
CA PRO A 23 -15.45 9.64 6.50
C PRO A 23 -15.37 9.65 4.97
N LEU A 24 -15.52 10.82 4.35
CA LEU A 24 -15.34 10.98 2.89
C LEU A 24 -13.90 10.70 2.46
N LEU A 25 -12.91 11.19 3.21
CA LEU A 25 -11.50 10.93 2.95
C LEU A 25 -11.20 9.43 3.10
N TYR A 26 -11.81 8.76 4.07
CA TYR A 26 -11.73 7.31 4.21
C TYR A 26 -12.36 6.56 3.02
N GLY A 27 -13.46 7.06 2.46
CA GLY A 27 -14.01 6.53 1.21
C GLY A 27 -13.05 6.66 0.03
N VAL A 28 -12.37 7.81 -0.12
CA VAL A 28 -11.33 8.02 -1.14
C VAL A 28 -10.16 7.05 -0.92
N HIS A 29 -9.70 6.90 0.32
CA HIS A 29 -8.65 5.94 0.70
C HIS A 29 -9.01 4.51 0.28
N ALA A 30 -10.25 4.07 0.52
CA ALA A 30 -10.72 2.75 0.13
C ALA A 30 -10.70 2.55 -1.40
N VAL A 31 -11.11 3.54 -2.18
CA VAL A 31 -11.08 3.49 -3.65
C VAL A 31 -9.65 3.44 -4.18
N LEU A 32 -8.77 4.30 -3.66
CA LEU A 32 -7.35 4.32 -4.06
C LEU A 32 -6.64 3.01 -3.71
N THR A 33 -6.98 2.41 -2.57
CA THR A 33 -6.47 1.10 -2.16
C THR A 33 -6.94 -0.01 -3.10
N GLY A 34 -8.22 -0.03 -3.48
CA GLY A 34 -8.71 -0.97 -4.49
C GLY A 34 -8.05 -0.77 -5.87
N ALA A 35 -7.85 0.48 -6.27
CA ALA A 35 -7.19 0.81 -7.54
C ALA A 35 -5.72 0.36 -7.56
N SER A 36 -4.98 0.51 -6.45
CA SER A 36 -3.57 0.08 -6.39
C SER A 36 -3.44 -1.43 -6.54
N MET A 37 -4.33 -2.21 -5.91
CA MET A 37 -4.38 -3.67 -6.06
C MET A 37 -4.73 -4.06 -7.50
N GLY A 38 -5.75 -3.43 -8.10
CA GLY A 38 -6.15 -3.69 -9.48
C GLY A 38 -5.05 -3.37 -10.51
N ILE A 39 -4.38 -2.22 -10.37
CA ILE A 39 -3.27 -1.82 -11.25
C ILE A 39 -2.09 -2.80 -11.13
N THR A 40 -1.74 -3.18 -9.90
CA THR A 40 -0.65 -4.12 -9.62
C THR A 40 -0.93 -5.48 -10.29
N TRP A 41 -2.16 -5.97 -10.18
CA TRP A 41 -2.61 -7.20 -10.86
C TRP A 41 -2.57 -7.08 -12.39
N LEU A 42 -3.08 -5.98 -12.96
CA LEU A 42 -3.09 -5.73 -14.41
C LEU A 42 -1.68 -5.67 -15.02
N LEU A 43 -0.70 -5.15 -14.27
CA LEU A 43 0.71 -5.09 -14.69
C LEU A 43 1.45 -6.43 -14.50
N GLY A 44 0.76 -7.43 -13.94
CA GLY A 44 1.29 -8.77 -13.66
C GLY A 44 2.29 -8.80 -12.51
N VAL A 45 2.19 -7.86 -11.58
CA VAL A 45 3.00 -7.84 -10.36
C VAL A 45 2.32 -8.74 -9.34
N HIS A 46 3.03 -9.77 -8.89
CA HIS A 46 2.52 -10.71 -7.89
C HIS A 46 3.52 -10.78 -6.75
N ALA A 47 3.15 -10.22 -5.61
CA ALA A 47 3.94 -10.24 -4.39
C ALA A 47 3.22 -10.99 -3.28
N GLY A 48 3.92 -11.93 -2.63
CA GLY A 48 3.42 -12.62 -1.45
C GLY A 48 3.59 -11.76 -0.19
N PHE A 49 2.71 -11.96 0.80
CA PHE A 49 2.88 -11.39 2.13
C PHE A 49 2.49 -12.40 3.20
N SER A 50 3.21 -12.39 4.33
CA SER A 50 2.98 -13.30 5.44
C SER A 50 2.02 -12.72 6.48
N PHE A 51 2.00 -11.39 6.64
CA PHE A 51 1.14 -10.73 7.63
C PHE A 51 0.37 -9.54 7.06
N SER A 52 1.05 -8.47 6.66
CA SER A 52 0.39 -7.19 6.33
C SER A 52 1.02 -6.44 5.15
N ALA A 53 1.84 -7.12 4.35
CA ALA A 53 2.43 -6.57 3.12
C ALA A 53 3.30 -5.31 3.35
N GLY A 54 4.04 -5.28 4.46
CA GLY A 54 5.00 -4.22 4.77
C GLY A 54 6.36 -4.40 4.07
N LEU A 55 7.30 -3.48 4.35
CA LEU A 55 8.67 -3.57 3.83
C LEU A 55 9.34 -4.92 4.16
N ILE A 56 9.08 -5.48 5.35
CA ILE A 56 9.64 -6.78 5.74
C ILE A 56 9.18 -7.88 4.78
N ASP A 57 7.87 -7.97 4.52
CA ASP A 57 7.31 -8.95 3.59
C ASP A 57 7.90 -8.75 2.18
N TYR A 58 8.03 -7.49 1.74
CA TYR A 58 8.58 -7.14 0.43
C TYR A 58 10.03 -7.58 0.24
N VAL A 59 10.89 -7.35 1.24
CA VAL A 59 12.32 -7.72 1.17
C VAL A 59 12.50 -9.23 1.28
N VAL A 60 11.75 -9.89 2.17
CA VAL A 60 11.86 -11.33 2.40
C VAL A 60 11.37 -12.12 1.18
N ASN A 61 10.27 -11.71 0.55
CA ASN A 61 9.68 -12.42 -0.59
C ASN A 61 10.26 -12.01 -1.96
N TRP A 62 11.21 -11.06 -2.00
CA TRP A 62 11.74 -10.51 -3.26
C TRP A 62 12.15 -11.55 -4.31
N HIS A 63 12.71 -12.69 -3.88
CA HIS A 63 13.17 -13.75 -4.78
C HIS A 63 12.05 -14.67 -5.30
N LEU A 64 10.89 -14.64 -4.66
CA LEU A 64 9.69 -15.42 -5.01
C LEU A 64 8.69 -14.60 -5.84
N ASP A 65 8.72 -13.28 -5.67
CA ASP A 65 7.77 -12.36 -6.27
C ASP A 65 7.98 -12.17 -7.79
N THR A 66 6.89 -11.92 -8.51
CA THR A 66 6.90 -11.59 -9.93
C THR A 66 6.92 -10.08 -10.12
N LYS A 67 8.00 -9.56 -10.73
CA LYS A 67 8.24 -8.13 -10.98
C LYS A 67 8.10 -7.24 -9.70
N PRO A 68 8.67 -7.62 -8.54
CA PRO A 68 8.50 -6.88 -7.28
C PRO A 68 8.98 -5.43 -7.37
N TRP A 69 10.01 -5.15 -8.17
CA TRP A 69 10.56 -3.81 -8.35
C TRP A 69 9.53 -2.79 -8.86
N LEU A 70 8.48 -3.21 -9.58
CA LEU A 70 7.42 -2.33 -10.08
C LEU A 70 6.56 -1.73 -8.95
N ILE A 71 6.57 -2.33 -7.76
CA ILE A 71 5.88 -1.78 -6.59
C ILE A 71 6.44 -0.41 -6.21
N ILE A 72 7.72 -0.15 -6.42
CA ILE A 72 8.35 1.15 -6.11
C ILE A 72 7.77 2.28 -6.96
N PRO A 73 7.81 2.25 -8.32
CA PRO A 73 7.23 3.31 -9.13
C PRO A 73 5.70 3.39 -9.00
N ILE A 74 4.99 2.27 -8.86
CA ILE A 74 3.54 2.27 -8.63
C ILE A 74 3.23 2.98 -7.30
N GLY A 75 3.92 2.58 -6.22
CA GLY A 75 3.77 3.16 -4.89
C GLY A 75 4.12 4.66 -4.87
N ALA A 76 5.16 5.08 -5.59
CA ALA A 76 5.52 6.49 -5.72
C ALA A 76 4.41 7.31 -6.43
N CYS A 77 3.83 6.78 -7.51
CA CYS A 77 2.68 7.41 -8.16
C CYS A 77 1.48 7.55 -7.21
N PHE A 78 1.16 6.48 -6.46
CA PHE A 78 0.08 6.53 -5.48
C PHE A 78 0.38 7.48 -4.32
N ALA A 79 1.63 7.59 -3.87
CA ALA A 79 2.02 8.54 -2.84
C ALA A 79 1.79 9.99 -3.27
N VAL A 80 2.09 10.32 -4.54
CA VAL A 80 1.80 11.66 -5.10
C VAL A 80 0.29 11.89 -5.17
N VAL A 81 -0.48 10.92 -5.66
CA VAL A 81 -1.95 11.04 -5.73
C VAL A 81 -2.55 11.23 -4.34
N TYR A 82 -2.16 10.42 -3.36
CA TYR A 82 -2.60 10.53 -1.97
C TYR A 82 -2.24 11.85 -1.30
N TYR A 83 -1.13 12.47 -1.69
CA TYR A 83 -0.72 13.75 -1.10
C TYR A 83 -1.52 14.93 -1.65
N VAL A 84 -1.96 14.83 -2.91
CA VAL A 84 -2.68 15.92 -3.60
C VAL A 84 -4.18 15.91 -3.33
N VAL A 85 -4.75 14.71 -3.12
CA VAL A 85 -6.19 14.51 -2.84
C VAL A 85 -6.48 14.64 -1.36
#